data_AF-A0A929C5W7-F1
#
_entry.id   AF-A0A929C5W7-F1
#
_cell.length_a   1.000
_cell.length_b   1.000
_cell.length_c   1.000
_cell.angle_alpha   90.00
_cell.angle_beta   90.00
_cell.angle_gamma   90.00
#
_symmetry.space_group_name_H-M   'P 1'
#
loop_
_entity.id
_entity.type
_entity.pdbx_description
1 polymer ?
#
loop_
_entity_poly.entity_id
_entity_poly.type
_entity_poly.pdbx_seq_one_letter_code
_entity_poly.pdbx_strand_id
1 'polypeptide(L)'
;MLNSLTRSPIRNGFSYLVATHLDIGAMNQACQALVGEHDFASFTTCFGVENTVRSVDRVEIEKDGELIIFNMVANSFLPHQVRNTVGALIEVGRGKMTVDQFYGIVAAKKHGLAGPKAPACGLCLMRVNYPRSFGEEMQ
;
A
#
# COMPACT_ATOMS: atom_id res chain seq x y z
N MET A 1 -5.07 3.16 -8.49
CA MET A 1 -4.25 3.93 -9.45
C MET A 1 -4.92 3.83 -10.82
N LEU A 2 -4.89 4.90 -11.62
CA LEU A 2 -5.31 4.88 -13.02
C LEU A 2 -4.06 4.76 -13.89
N ASN A 3 -3.88 3.63 -14.56
CA ASN A 3 -2.77 3.36 -15.45
C ASN A 3 -3.17 3.60 -16.90
N SER A 4 -3.17 4.88 -17.28
CA SER A 4 -3.54 5.35 -18.61
C SER A 4 -2.67 6.55 -18.98
N LEU A 5 -2.58 6.88 -20.27
CA LEU A 5 -1.89 8.09 -20.73
C LEU A 5 -2.71 9.36 -20.51
N THR A 6 -4.03 9.22 -20.30
CA THR A 6 -4.96 10.34 -20.17
C THR A 6 -5.59 10.38 -18.77
N ARG A 7 -5.92 11.60 -18.33
CA ARG A 7 -6.70 11.79 -17.09
C ARG A 7 -8.16 11.42 -17.36
N SER A 8 -8.81 10.80 -16.39
CA SER A 8 -10.27 10.65 -16.38
C SER A 8 -10.89 11.70 -15.46
N PRO A 9 -11.71 12.65 -15.97
CA PRO A 9 -12.40 13.63 -15.13
C PRO A 9 -13.27 12.97 -14.04
N ILE A 10 -13.92 11.85 -14.38
CA ILE A 10 -14.77 11.07 -13.47
C ILE A 10 -13.95 10.50 -12.30
N ARG A 11 -12.68 10.16 -12.52
CA ARG A 11 -11.82 9.49 -11.53
C ARG A 11 -10.76 10.38 -10.90
N ASN A 12 -10.70 11.67 -11.25
CA ASN A 12 -9.63 12.59 -10.84
C ASN A 12 -9.54 12.78 -9.32
N GLY A 13 -10.66 12.66 -8.60
CA GLY A 13 -10.72 12.73 -7.14
C GLY A 13 -10.51 11.40 -6.40
N PHE A 14 -10.53 10.27 -7.12
CA PHE A 14 -10.59 8.92 -6.53
C PHE A 14 -9.43 8.03 -6.98
N SER A 15 -8.54 8.53 -7.84
CA SER A 15 -7.44 7.76 -8.40
C SER A 15 -6.22 8.64 -8.65
N TYR A 16 -5.05 8.03 -8.50
CA TYR A 16 -3.79 8.63 -8.93
C TYR A 16 -3.45 8.17 -10.34
N LEU A 17 -3.28 9.11 -11.28
CA LEU A 17 -2.84 8.83 -12.65
C LEU A 17 -1.35 8.45 -12.67
N VAL A 18 -1.06 7.28 -13.24
CA VAL A 18 0.29 6.81 -13.54
C VAL A 18 0.38 6.56 -15.04
N ALA A 19 0.90 7.55 -15.78
CA ALA A 19 1.00 7.55 -17.24
C ALA A 19 2.24 6.82 -17.79
N THR A 20 2.66 5.77 -17.10
CA THR A 20 3.80 4.91 -17.46
C THR A 20 3.36 3.46 -17.36
N HIS A 21 3.94 2.57 -18.16
CA HIS A 21 3.72 1.14 -17.96
C HIS A 21 4.08 0.73 -16.52
N LEU A 22 3.31 -0.19 -15.97
CA LEU A 22 3.54 -0.77 -14.65
C LEU A 22 3.55 -2.29 -14.76
N ASP A 23 4.67 -2.90 -14.36
CA ASP A 23 4.79 -4.34 -14.22
C ASP A 23 4.06 -4.81 -12.95
N ILE A 24 2.83 -5.28 -13.14
CA ILE A 24 1.96 -5.76 -12.05
C ILE A 24 2.50 -7.05 -11.42
N GLY A 25 3.24 -7.87 -12.19
CA GLY A 25 3.86 -9.09 -11.69
C GLY A 25 4.96 -8.76 -10.68
N ALA A 26 5.87 -7.86 -11.05
CA ALA A 26 6.92 -7.38 -10.15
C ALA A 26 6.36 -6.69 -8.91
N MET A 27 5.31 -5.87 -9.07
CA MET A 27 4.63 -5.22 -7.95
C MET A 27 3.99 -6.24 -6.98
N ASN A 28 3.33 -7.27 -7.50
CA ASN A 28 2.76 -8.33 -6.67
C ASN A 28 3.86 -9.17 -5.98
N GLN A 29 4.97 -9.43 -6.65
CA GLN A 29 6.10 -10.14 -6.04
C GLN A 29 6.72 -9.32 -4.88
N ALA A 30 6.87 -8.01 -5.07
CA ALA A 30 7.34 -7.11 -4.02
C ALA A 30 6.39 -7.03 -2.82
N CYS A 31 5.07 -7.02 -3.07
CA CYS A 31 4.09 -6.87 -1.99
C CYS A 31 4.01 -8.07 -1.04
N GLN A 32 4.44 -9.27 -1.47
CA GLN A 32 4.47 -10.46 -0.61
C GLN A 32 5.36 -10.30 0.62
N ALA A 33 6.42 -9.49 0.53
CA ALA A 33 7.30 -9.23 1.68
C ALA A 33 6.63 -8.41 2.79
N LEU A 34 5.45 -7.84 2.53
CA LEU A 34 4.71 -7.05 3.51
C LEU A 34 3.81 -7.90 4.40
N VAL A 35 3.47 -9.13 3.98
CA VAL A 35 2.55 -10.03 4.69
C VAL A 35 3.22 -10.59 5.95
N GLY A 36 2.48 -10.64 7.05
CA GLY A 36 2.96 -11.04 8.37
C GLY A 36 3.30 -9.85 9.27
N GLU A 37 4.05 -10.13 10.34
CA GLU A 37 4.45 -9.13 11.33
C GLU A 37 5.82 -8.52 10.97
N HIS A 38 5.84 -7.21 10.75
CA HIS A 38 7.06 -6.47 10.37
C HIS A 38 7.15 -5.13 11.08
N ASP A 39 8.37 -4.63 11.21
CA ASP A 39 8.63 -3.24 11.58
C ASP A 39 8.55 -2.34 10.35
N PHE A 40 7.50 -1.53 10.28
CA PHE A 40 7.19 -0.64 9.15
C PHE A 40 7.79 0.76 9.30
N ALA A 41 8.82 0.97 10.13
CA ALA A 41 9.49 2.28 10.26
C ALA A 41 9.90 2.86 8.90
N SER A 42 10.40 2.02 7.98
CA SER A 42 10.75 2.41 6.61
C SER A 42 9.60 3.00 5.81
N PHE A 43 8.36 2.67 6.15
CA PHE A 43 7.15 3.08 5.45
C PHE A 43 6.41 4.23 6.12
N THR A 44 6.96 4.88 7.15
CA THR A 44 6.39 6.10 7.70
C THR A 44 7.38 7.25 7.65
N THR A 45 6.83 8.47 7.55
CA THR A 45 7.60 9.71 7.65
C THR A 45 7.25 10.49 8.92
N CYS A 46 6.42 9.93 9.81
CA CYS A 46 6.02 10.56 11.05
C CYS A 46 6.90 10.08 12.21
N PHE A 47 7.71 10.99 12.76
CA PHE A 47 8.54 10.72 13.92
C PHE A 47 7.71 10.74 15.21
N GLY A 48 8.11 9.98 16.22
CA GLY A 48 7.46 9.95 17.54
C GLY A 48 6.46 8.82 17.74
N VAL A 49 6.39 7.84 16.83
CA VAL A 49 5.65 6.60 17.07
C VAL A 49 6.53 5.64 17.84
N GLU A 50 6.12 5.25 19.05
CA GLU A 50 6.90 4.35 19.93
C GLU A 50 7.03 2.92 19.37
N ASN A 51 5.97 2.42 18.74
CA ASN A 51 5.94 1.08 18.15
C ASN A 51 5.53 1.13 16.66
N THR A 52 6.47 0.76 15.79
CA THR A 52 6.33 0.70 14.33
C THR A 52 6.00 -0.69 13.80
N VAL A 53 5.84 -1.69 14.67
CA VAL A 53 5.49 -3.07 14.28
C VAL A 53 4.01 -3.17 13.96
N ARG A 54 3.67 -3.76 12.80
CA ARG A 54 2.29 -4.01 12.37
C ARG A 54 2.17 -5.43 11.82
N SER A 55 0.98 -6.01 11.94
CA SER A 55 0.65 -7.30 11.32
C SER A 55 -0.24 -7.06 10.12
N VAL A 56 0.19 -7.55 8.97
CA VAL A 56 -0.50 -7.45 7.70
C VAL A 56 -1.02 -8.82 7.32
N ASP A 57 -2.33 -8.96 7.23
CA ASP A 57 -2.98 -10.24 6.95
C ASP A 57 -3.02 -10.52 5.45
N ARG A 58 -3.20 -9.47 4.64
CA ARG A 58 -3.34 -9.61 3.18
C ARG A 58 -2.87 -8.38 2.44
N VAL A 59 -2.14 -8.60 1.35
CA VAL A 59 -1.81 -7.59 0.35
C VAL A 59 -2.01 -8.16 -1.04
N GLU A 60 -2.69 -7.43 -1.91
CA GLU A 60 -2.97 -7.85 -3.28
C GLU A 60 -3.00 -6.64 -4.22
N ILE A 61 -2.55 -6.86 -5.46
CA ILE A 61 -2.64 -5.87 -6.52
C ILE A 61 -3.36 -6.50 -7.70
N GLU A 62 -4.51 -5.92 -8.04
CA GLU A 62 -5.37 -6.38 -9.13
C GLU A 62 -5.42 -5.33 -10.22
N LYS A 63 -5.61 -5.79 -11.47
CA LYS A 63 -5.81 -4.91 -12.63
C LYS A 63 -7.20 -5.13 -13.20
N ASP A 64 -7.99 -4.07 -13.24
CA ASP A 64 -9.32 -4.00 -13.85
C ASP A 64 -9.31 -2.95 -14.96
N GLY A 65 -9.10 -3.40 -16.20
CA GLY A 65 -8.87 -2.52 -17.35
C GLY A 65 -7.66 -1.62 -17.14
N GLU A 66 -7.90 -0.30 -17.05
CA GLU A 66 -6.88 0.71 -16.75
C GLU A 66 -6.69 0.95 -15.24
N LEU A 67 -7.54 0.40 -14.37
CA LEU A 67 -7.37 0.53 -12.93
C LEU A 67 -6.41 -0.51 -12.41
N ILE A 68 -5.48 -0.06 -11.57
CA ILE A 68 -4.69 -0.94 -10.71
C ILE A 68 -5.11 -0.67 -9.28
N ILE A 69 -5.64 -1.68 -8.62
CA ILE A 69 -6.20 -1.61 -7.28
C ILE A 69 -5.21 -2.29 -6.34
N PHE A 70 -4.75 -1.55 -5.34
CA PHE A 70 -3.92 -2.09 -4.25
C PHE A 70 -4.81 -2.22 -3.02
N ASN A 71 -4.96 -3.44 -2.51
CA ASN A 71 -5.70 -3.70 -1.28
C ASN A 71 -4.73 -4.21 -0.21
N MET A 72 -4.89 -3.70 1.01
CA MET A 72 -4.09 -4.08 2.16
C MET A 72 -5.00 -4.21 3.39
N VAL A 73 -4.89 -5.35 4.07
CA VAL A 73 -5.60 -5.66 5.30
C VAL A 73 -4.57 -5.87 6.40
N ALA A 74 -4.71 -5.16 7.51
CA ALA A 74 -3.77 -5.19 8.61
C ALA A 74 -4.49 -4.88 9.93
N ASN A 75 -3.87 -5.22 11.05
CA ASN A 75 -4.38 -4.89 12.39
C ASN A 75 -4.43 -3.38 12.65
N SER A 76 -3.47 -2.63 12.12
CA SER A 76 -3.43 -1.17 12.14
C SER A 76 -2.41 -0.65 11.12
N PHE A 77 -2.40 0.66 10.88
CA PHE A 77 -1.49 1.33 9.96
C PHE A 77 -0.78 2.51 10.64
N LEU A 78 0.49 2.72 10.31
CA LEU A 78 1.24 3.92 10.68
C LEU A 78 0.80 5.12 9.82
N PRO A 79 1.01 6.36 10.29
CA PRO A 79 0.80 7.55 9.47
C PRO A 79 1.55 7.43 8.14
N HIS A 80 0.81 7.62 7.04
CA HIS A 80 1.29 7.51 5.65
C HIS A 80 1.75 6.12 5.19
N GLN A 81 1.68 5.06 6.01
CA GLN A 81 2.19 3.72 5.67
C GLN A 81 1.73 3.23 4.30
N VAL A 82 0.41 3.22 4.09
CA VAL A 82 -0.20 2.72 2.85
C VAL A 82 0.28 3.53 1.65
N ARG A 83 0.35 4.86 1.78
CA ARG A 83 0.73 5.75 0.67
C ARG A 83 2.22 5.65 0.33
N ASN A 84 3.08 5.47 1.33
CA ASN A 84 4.52 5.23 1.12
C ASN A 84 4.74 3.86 0.47
N THR A 85 4.00 2.85 0.91
CA THR A 85 4.03 1.50 0.32
C THR A 85 3.65 1.53 -1.15
N VAL A 86 2.49 2.12 -1.49
CA VAL A 86 2.05 2.28 -2.89
C VAL A 86 3.06 3.09 -3.70
N GLY A 87 3.66 4.12 -3.12
CA GLY A 87 4.72 4.90 -3.75
C GLY A 87 5.92 4.07 -4.18
N ALA A 88 6.47 3.28 -3.25
CA ALA A 88 7.59 2.39 -3.52
C ALA A 88 7.22 1.28 -4.54
N LEU A 89 6.02 0.71 -4.44
CA LEU A 89 5.52 -0.28 -5.41
C LEU A 89 5.39 0.31 -6.82
N ILE A 90 4.99 1.57 -6.97
CA ILE A 90 4.96 2.24 -8.28
C ILE A 90 6.37 2.33 -8.86
N GLU A 91 7.40 2.60 -8.05
CA GLU A 91 8.79 2.60 -8.51
C GLU A 91 9.27 1.20 -8.91
N VAL A 92 8.80 0.15 -8.22
CA VAL A 92 9.00 -1.25 -8.66
C VAL A 92 8.34 -1.51 -10.00
N GLY A 93 7.05 -1.18 -10.16
CA GLY A 93 6.33 -1.39 -11.41
C GLY A 93 6.90 -0.60 -12.59
N ARG A 94 7.55 0.55 -12.33
CA ARG A 94 8.27 1.35 -13.33
C ARG A 94 9.65 0.79 -13.69
N GLY A 95 10.13 -0.22 -12.98
CA GLY A 95 11.50 -0.75 -13.14
C GLY A 95 12.60 0.16 -12.57
N LYS A 96 12.25 1.17 -11.76
CA LYS A 96 13.21 2.06 -11.10
C LYS A 96 13.74 1.51 -9.78
N MET A 97 13.01 0.55 -9.21
CA MET A 97 13.37 -0.19 -8.02
C MET A 97 13.20 -1.68 -8.32
N THR A 98 14.17 -2.50 -7.96
CA THR A 98 14.04 -3.96 -8.06
C THR A 98 13.21 -4.51 -6.91
N VAL A 99 12.67 -5.71 -7.09
CA VAL A 99 11.97 -6.44 -6.02
C VAL A 99 12.87 -6.64 -4.79
N ASP A 100 14.14 -6.99 -5.00
CA ASP A 100 15.10 -7.19 -3.91
C ASP A 100 15.41 -5.90 -3.16
N GLN A 101 15.48 -4.76 -3.86
CA GLN A 101 15.62 -3.45 -3.20
C GLN A 101 14.39 -3.13 -2.34
N PHE A 102 13.18 -3.46 -2.81
CA PHE A 102 11.97 -3.31 -2.02
C PHE A 102 12.02 -4.18 -0.75
N TYR A 103 12.47 -5.44 -0.87
CA TYR A 103 12.70 -6.31 0.30
C TYR A 103 13.71 -5.70 1.28
N GLY A 104 14.78 -5.10 0.75
CA GLY A 104 15.74 -4.35 1.54
C GLY A 104 15.11 -3.19 2.32
N ILE A 105 14.13 -2.47 1.75
CA ILE A 105 13.41 -1.40 2.45
C ILE A 105 12.60 -1.95 3.63
N VAL A 106 11.93 -3.10 3.44
CA VAL A 106 11.19 -3.78 4.52
C VAL A 106 12.15 -4.21 5.64
N ALA A 107 13.29 -4.80 5.29
CA ALA A 107 14.27 -5.28 6.26
C ALA A 107 15.06 -4.15 6.97
N ALA A 108 15.19 -2.97 6.36
CA ALA A 108 16.04 -1.90 6.85
C ALA A 108 15.57 -1.25 8.17
N LYS A 109 14.25 -1.28 8.44
CA LYS A 109 13.64 -0.68 9.64
C LYS A 109 14.09 0.77 9.90
N LYS A 110 14.35 1.51 8.82
CA LYS A 110 14.93 2.86 8.88
C LYS A 110 13.93 3.86 8.35
N HIS A 111 13.61 4.82 9.21
CA HIS A 111 12.54 5.78 8.99
C HIS A 111 12.58 6.48 7.62
N GLY A 112 11.43 6.50 6.93
CA GLY A 112 11.24 7.29 5.71
C GLY A 112 12.00 6.82 4.47
N LEU A 113 12.48 5.57 4.41
CA LEU A 113 13.13 5.03 3.22
C LEU A 113 12.16 4.78 2.04
N ALA A 114 10.91 4.43 2.32
CA ALA A 114 9.92 4.22 1.28
C ALA A 114 9.46 5.57 0.71
N GLY A 115 9.63 5.76 -0.59
CA GLY A 115 9.23 7.00 -1.24
C GLY A 115 9.17 6.91 -2.77
N PRO A 116 8.69 7.98 -3.43
CA PRO A 116 7.90 9.07 -2.86
C PRO A 116 6.46 8.61 -2.53
N LYS A 117 5.83 9.21 -1.51
CA LYS A 117 4.46 8.83 -1.11
C LYS A 117 3.44 9.08 -2.22
N ALA A 118 2.58 8.12 -2.48
CA ALA A 118 1.47 8.28 -3.42
C ALA A 118 0.52 9.41 -2.96
N PRO A 119 -0.17 10.12 -3.88
CA PRO A 119 -1.19 11.11 -3.54
C PRO A 119 -2.35 10.53 -2.70
N ALA A 120 -3.01 11.37 -1.91
CA ALA A 120 -4.07 10.93 -0.99
C ALA A 120 -5.38 10.55 -1.70
N CYS A 121 -5.68 11.18 -2.84
CA CYS A 121 -6.95 11.03 -3.56
C CYS A 121 -7.26 9.59 -4.00
N GLY A 122 -6.26 8.72 -4.09
CA GLY A 122 -6.46 7.32 -4.47
C GLY A 122 -6.68 6.36 -3.30
N LEU A 123 -6.65 6.83 -2.05
CA LEU A 123 -6.78 5.98 -0.86
C LEU A 123 -8.21 6.05 -0.30
N CYS A 124 -8.81 4.88 -0.04
CA CYS A 124 -10.13 4.76 0.57
C CYS A 124 -10.11 3.67 1.65
N LEU A 125 -10.81 3.89 2.76
CA LEU A 125 -11.07 2.87 3.77
C LEU A 125 -12.28 2.04 3.33
N MET A 126 -12.05 0.77 3.00
CA MET A 126 -13.10 -0.11 2.46
C MET A 126 -13.89 -0.85 3.53
N ARG A 127 -13.25 -1.28 4.61
CA ARG A 127 -13.87 -2.09 5.66
C ARG A 127 -13.11 -1.96 6.98
N VAL A 128 -13.84 -2.06 8.09
CA VAL A 128 -13.31 -2.32 9.43
C VAL A 128 -13.90 -3.64 9.91
N ASN A 129 -13.06 -4.59 10.29
CA ASN A 129 -13.50 -5.91 10.74
C ASN A 129 -13.72 -5.87 12.26
N TYR A 130 -14.92 -6.24 12.70
CA TYR A 130 -15.25 -6.42 14.12
C TYR A 130 -15.47 -7.91 14.42
N PRO A 131 -15.12 -8.38 15.63
CA PRO A 131 -15.54 -9.69 16.10
C PRO A 131 -17.06 -9.83 16.02
N ARG A 132 -17.57 -11.03 15.70
CA ARG A 132 -19.01 -11.30 15.55
C ARG A 132 -19.84 -11.10 16.83
N SER A 133 -19.22 -10.89 17.98
CA SER A 133 -19.88 -10.92 19.30
C SER A 133 -20.57 -9.62 19.74
N PHE A 134 -20.83 -8.67 18.83
CA PHE A 134 -21.70 -7.54 19.17
C PHE A 134 -23.16 -7.90 18.86
N GLY A 135 -23.81 -8.61 19.79
CA GLY A 135 -25.28 -8.72 19.83
C GLY A 135 -25.92 -10.11 19.77
N GLU A 136 -25.37 -11.13 20.45
CA GLU A 136 -26.14 -12.35 20.79
C GLU A 136 -26.44 -12.38 22.30
N GLU A 137 -27.24 -11.43 22.75
CA GLU A 137 -28.20 -11.61 23.85
C GLU A 137 -29.57 -11.21 23.31
N MET A 138 -30.21 -12.13 22.58
CA MET A 138 -31.66 -12.19 22.46
C MET A 138 -32.07 -13.66 22.54
N GLN A 139 -32.32 -14.11 23.77
CA GLN A 139 -33.30 -15.14 24.04
C GLN A 139 -34.30 -14.58 25.05
#